data_AF-A0A936G755-F1
#
_entry.id   AF-A0A936G755-F1
#
_cell.length_a   1.000
_cell.length_b   1.000
_cell.length_c   1.000
_cell.angle_alpha   90.00
_cell.angle_beta   90.00
_cell.angle_gamma   90.00
#
_symmetry.space_group_name_H-M   'P 1'
#
loop_
_entity.id
_entity.type
_entity.pdbx_description
1 polymer ?
#
loop_
_entity_poly.entity_id
_entity_poly.type
_entity_poly.pdbx_seq_one_letter_code
_entity_poly.pdbx_strand_id
1 'polypeptide(L)'
;MATKKKVQNEETSDVAATDNWKFLFKWLFVIGGIATGAVNALAINPDFTMPSFLIWVSVAIGVIVGLFYFNSDDLINVGLRFMIFSAAARSLPGESEVVAYATAFFMGFAFYLGPIVLVMAIVYFVKKYILSK
;
A
#
# COMPACT_ATOMS: atom_id res chain seq x y z
N MET A 1 13.89 -44.43 -10.77
CA MET A 1 13.55 -43.23 -11.59
C MET A 1 12.28 -42.48 -11.15
N ALA A 2 11.56 -42.88 -10.08
CA ALA A 2 10.33 -42.21 -9.65
C ALA A 2 10.53 -40.98 -8.72
N THR A 3 11.71 -40.84 -8.13
CA THR A 3 11.98 -39.82 -7.09
C THR A 3 12.16 -38.41 -7.67
N LYS A 4 12.69 -38.26 -8.89
CA LYS A 4 12.89 -36.93 -9.51
C LYS A 4 11.59 -36.21 -9.89
N LYS A 5 10.56 -36.96 -10.29
CA LYS A 5 9.31 -36.37 -10.78
C LYS A 5 8.43 -35.80 -9.65
N LYS A 6 8.59 -36.31 -8.43
CA LYS A 6 7.84 -35.84 -7.25
C LYS A 6 8.46 -34.57 -6.65
N VAL A 7 9.79 -34.54 -6.52
CA VAL A 7 10.55 -33.38 -6.02
C VAL A 7 10.37 -32.15 -6.92
N GLN A 8 10.41 -32.35 -8.25
CA GLN A 8 10.22 -31.25 -9.20
C GLN A 8 8.78 -30.70 -9.20
N ASN A 9 7.78 -31.53 -8.88
CA ASN A 9 6.39 -31.08 -8.78
C ASN A 9 6.14 -30.28 -7.49
N GLU A 10 6.75 -30.68 -6.37
CA GLU A 10 6.66 -29.96 -5.09
C GLU A 10 7.38 -28.59 -5.15
N GLU A 11 8.58 -28.51 -5.74
CA GLU A 11 9.28 -27.23 -5.94
C GLU A 11 8.50 -26.26 -6.83
N THR A 12 7.84 -26.76 -7.89
CA THR A 12 7.08 -25.89 -8.81
C THR A 12 5.77 -25.40 -8.17
N SER A 13 5.12 -26.22 -7.33
CA SER A 13 3.92 -25.81 -6.60
C SER A 13 4.21 -24.83 -5.47
N ASP A 14 5.32 -25.00 -4.76
CA ASP A 14 5.70 -24.11 -3.66
C ASP A 14 6.10 -22.72 -4.16
N VAL A 15 6.83 -22.64 -5.28
CA VAL A 15 7.17 -21.36 -5.93
C VAL A 15 5.89 -20.63 -6.38
N ALA A 16 4.97 -21.34 -7.04
CA ALA A 16 3.69 -20.77 -7.47
C ALA A 16 2.81 -20.32 -6.30
N ALA A 17 2.81 -21.05 -5.18
CA ALA A 17 2.09 -20.67 -3.97
C ALA A 17 2.69 -19.42 -3.31
N THR A 18 4.02 -19.30 -3.24
CA THR A 18 4.67 -18.09 -2.71
C THR A 18 4.43 -16.85 -3.57
N ASP A 19 4.41 -16.99 -4.90
CA ASP A 19 4.17 -15.87 -5.81
C ASP A 19 2.71 -15.40 -5.77
N ASN A 20 1.76 -16.33 -5.69
CA ASN A 20 0.34 -16.02 -5.48
C ASN A 20 0.09 -15.32 -4.15
N TRP A 21 0.78 -15.75 -3.07
CA TRP A 21 0.66 -15.09 -1.77
C TRP A 21 1.23 -13.67 -1.78
N LYS A 22 2.40 -13.46 -2.38
CA LYS A 22 2.98 -12.12 -2.55
C LYS A 22 2.04 -11.21 -3.34
N PHE A 23 1.45 -11.72 -4.41
CA PHE A 23 0.48 -10.98 -5.21
C PHE A 23 -0.77 -10.59 -4.42
N LEU A 24 -1.31 -11.51 -3.62
CA LEU A 24 -2.51 -11.27 -2.82
C LEU A 24 -2.27 -10.23 -1.72
N PHE A 25 -1.14 -10.30 -1.00
CA PHE A 25 -0.77 -9.29 -0.01
C PHE A 25 -0.46 -7.92 -0.62
N LYS A 26 0.10 -7.88 -1.84
CA LYS A 26 0.30 -6.63 -2.59
C LYS A 26 -1.03 -5.95 -2.90
N TRP A 27 -2.04 -6.70 -3.35
CA TRP A 27 -3.38 -6.14 -3.56
C TRP A 27 -4.10 -5.77 -2.27
N LEU A 28 -3.94 -6.58 -1.22
CA LEU A 28 -4.52 -6.28 0.10
C LEU A 28 -3.99 -4.94 0.63
N PHE A 29 -2.69 -4.67 0.43
CA PHE A 29 -2.06 -3.41 0.78
C PHE A 29 -2.64 -2.23 0.00
N VAL A 30 -2.82 -2.38 -1.31
CA VAL A 30 -3.41 -1.33 -2.17
C VAL A 30 -4.84 -1.04 -1.76
N ILE A 31 -5.67 -2.08 -1.61
CA ILE A 31 -7.07 -1.96 -1.23
C ILE A 31 -7.18 -1.36 0.18
N GLY A 32 -6.34 -1.80 1.12
CA GLY A 32 -6.29 -1.27 2.48
C GLY A 32 -5.96 0.22 2.51
N GLY A 33 -4.95 0.65 1.75
CA GLY A 33 -4.60 2.07 1.63
C GLY A 33 -5.74 2.92 1.05
N ILE A 34 -6.38 2.43 -0.02
CA ILE A 34 -7.53 3.12 -0.65
C ILE A 34 -8.69 3.23 0.32
N ALA A 35 -9.06 2.13 0.98
CA ALA A 35 -10.16 2.09 1.93
C ALA A 35 -9.91 3.05 3.09
N THR A 36 -8.70 3.04 3.66
CA THR A 36 -8.35 3.93 4.79
C THR A 36 -8.33 5.39 4.35
N GLY A 37 -7.81 5.69 3.16
CA GLY A 37 -7.86 7.03 2.57
C GLY A 37 -9.29 7.53 2.37
N ALA A 38 -10.15 6.71 1.74
CA ALA A 38 -11.55 7.07 1.47
C ALA A 38 -12.35 7.24 2.78
N VAL A 39 -12.19 6.32 3.75
CA VAL A 39 -12.86 6.41 5.05
C VAL A 39 -12.41 7.65 5.81
N ASN A 40 -11.12 7.97 5.83
CA ASN A 40 -10.63 9.16 6.51
C ASN A 40 -11.16 10.45 5.87
N ALA A 41 -11.25 10.48 4.53
CA ALA A 41 -11.78 11.62 3.81
C ALA A 41 -13.28 11.84 4.05
N LEU A 42 -14.05 10.75 4.17
CA LEU A 42 -15.46 10.76 4.55
C LEU A 42 -15.68 11.17 6.02
N ALA A 43 -14.81 10.73 6.93
CA ALA A 43 -14.93 11.04 8.36
C ALA A 43 -14.68 12.53 8.66
N ILE A 44 -13.77 13.18 7.92
CA ILE A 44 -13.42 14.59 8.12
C ILE A 44 -14.44 15.53 7.47
N ASN A 45 -15.18 15.09 6.43
CA ASN A 45 -16.21 15.89 5.77
C ASN A 45 -17.55 15.13 5.74
N PRO A 46 -18.26 14.99 6.87
CA PRO A 46 -19.49 14.21 6.97
C PRO A 46 -20.66 14.80 6.18
N ASP A 47 -20.69 16.12 5.99
CA ASP A 47 -21.71 16.84 5.21
C ASP A 47 -21.43 16.81 3.70
N PHE A 48 -20.28 16.25 3.30
CA PHE A 48 -19.90 16.10 1.92
C PHE A 48 -20.77 15.01 1.29
N THR A 49 -21.89 15.42 0.71
CA THR A 49 -22.70 14.60 -0.19
C THR A 49 -21.86 14.33 -1.43
N MET A 50 -21.02 13.31 -1.32
CA MET A 50 -20.08 12.94 -2.36
C MET A 50 -20.82 12.72 -3.67
N PRO A 51 -20.53 13.49 -4.72
CA PRO A 51 -20.92 13.06 -6.05
C PRO A 51 -20.14 11.78 -6.31
N SER A 52 -20.85 10.69 -6.63
CA SER A 52 -20.34 9.32 -6.67
C SER A 52 -19.04 9.16 -7.46
N PHE A 53 -18.76 10.09 -8.40
CA PHE A 53 -17.53 10.12 -9.18
C PHE A 53 -16.25 10.32 -8.35
N LEU A 54 -16.25 11.06 -7.23
CA LEU A 54 -15.02 11.30 -6.43
C LEU A 54 -14.52 10.01 -5.76
N ILE A 55 -15.43 9.11 -5.38
CA ILE A 55 -15.09 7.79 -4.88
C ILE A 55 -14.43 6.97 -6.00
N TRP A 56 -15.04 6.96 -7.19
CA TRP A 56 -14.47 6.25 -8.35
C TRP A 56 -13.13 6.81 -8.79
N VAL A 57 -12.93 8.13 -8.73
CA VAL A 57 -11.63 8.77 -8.97
C VAL A 57 -10.61 8.34 -7.93
N SER A 58 -10.99 8.25 -6.65
CA SER A 58 -10.10 7.79 -5.57
C SER A 58 -9.71 6.32 -5.74
N VAL A 59 -10.67 5.48 -6.13
CA VAL A 59 -10.42 4.07 -6.48
C VAL A 59 -9.51 3.97 -7.70
N ALA A 60 -9.75 4.77 -8.76
CA ALA A 60 -8.92 4.77 -9.96
C ALA A 60 -7.48 5.22 -9.65
N ILE A 61 -7.30 6.30 -8.89
CA ILE A 61 -5.98 6.75 -8.42
C ILE A 61 -5.33 5.65 -7.59
N GLY A 62 -6.08 5.03 -6.68
CA GLY A 62 -5.64 3.91 -5.88
C GLY A 62 -5.16 2.71 -6.69
N VAL A 63 -5.90 2.34 -7.73
CA VAL A 63 -5.55 1.26 -8.65
C VAL A 63 -4.32 1.61 -9.47
N ILE A 64 -4.22 2.85 -9.98
CA ILE A 64 -3.03 3.34 -10.69
C ILE A 64 -1.81 3.28 -9.78
N VAL A 65 -1.93 3.81 -8.55
CA VAL A 65 -0.92 3.70 -7.51
C VAL A 65 -0.56 2.23 -7.30
N GLY A 66 -1.56 1.35 -7.14
CA GLY A 66 -1.38 -0.09 -7.01
C GLY A 66 -0.59 -0.72 -8.15
N LEU A 67 -0.90 -0.34 -9.38
CA LEU A 67 -0.21 -0.79 -10.61
C LEU A 67 1.25 -0.32 -10.67
N PHE A 68 1.53 0.90 -10.23
CA PHE A 68 2.91 1.37 -10.03
C PHE A 68 3.58 0.76 -8.79
N TYR A 69 2.81 0.16 -7.87
CA TYR A 69 3.27 -0.43 -6.62
C TYR A 69 3.85 -1.86 -6.76
N PHE A 70 3.66 -2.53 -7.90
CA PHE A 70 3.98 -3.97 -8.06
C PHE A 70 5.45 -4.37 -7.92
N ASN A 71 6.40 -3.46 -8.18
CA ASN A 71 7.83 -3.77 -8.31
C ASN A 71 8.70 -3.48 -7.06
N SER A 72 8.12 -3.38 -5.87
CA SER A 72 8.85 -2.90 -4.69
C SER A 72 8.76 -3.85 -3.51
N ASP A 73 9.59 -4.89 -3.54
CA ASP A 73 9.87 -5.70 -2.35
C ASP A 73 10.93 -5.03 -1.45
N ASP A 74 11.27 -3.77 -1.74
CA ASP A 74 12.37 -3.03 -1.13
C ASP A 74 11.89 -1.95 -0.16
N LEU A 75 12.49 -1.91 1.04
CA LEU A 75 12.16 -0.97 2.12
C LEU A 75 12.25 0.48 1.63
N ILE A 76 13.25 0.78 0.80
CA ILE A 76 13.46 2.12 0.24
C ILE A 76 12.27 2.54 -0.62
N ASN A 77 11.75 1.64 -1.44
CA ASN A 77 10.62 1.94 -2.31
C ASN A 77 9.33 2.18 -1.51
N VAL A 78 9.06 1.37 -0.48
CA VAL A 78 7.87 1.56 0.38
C VAL A 78 8.00 2.86 1.20
N GLY A 79 9.19 3.13 1.74
CA GLY A 79 9.49 4.37 2.46
C GLY A 79 9.39 5.63 1.60
N LEU A 80 9.94 5.61 0.37
CA LEU A 80 9.84 6.71 -0.58
C LEU A 80 8.38 7.03 -0.91
N ARG A 81 7.55 6.00 -1.05
CA ARG A 81 6.13 6.19 -1.37
C ARG A 81 5.36 6.75 -0.19
N PHE A 82 5.64 6.30 1.03
CA PHE A 82 5.12 6.95 2.23
C PHE A 82 5.49 8.44 2.27
N MET A 83 6.73 8.79 1.92
CA MET A 83 7.14 10.20 1.84
C MET A 83 6.38 10.97 0.75
N ILE A 84 6.20 10.40 -0.45
CA ILE A 84 5.44 11.04 -1.54
C ILE A 84 3.99 11.29 -1.12
N PHE A 85 3.31 10.30 -0.54
CA PHE A 85 1.93 10.49 -0.07
C PHE A 85 1.83 11.53 1.05
N SER A 86 2.78 11.50 1.99
CA SER A 86 2.84 12.49 3.08
C SER A 86 3.13 13.90 2.57
N ALA A 87 3.98 14.04 1.54
CA ALA A 87 4.29 15.31 0.91
C ALA A 87 3.09 15.83 0.11
N ALA A 88 2.44 14.97 -0.68
CA ALA A 88 1.23 15.30 -1.43
C ALA A 88 0.10 15.79 -0.51
N ALA A 89 -0.10 15.11 0.64
CA ALA A 89 -1.05 15.55 1.65
C ALA A 89 -0.73 16.96 2.20
N ARG A 90 0.55 17.30 2.36
CA ARG A 90 0.98 18.60 2.90
C ARG A 90 1.05 19.71 1.86
N SER A 91 1.15 19.38 0.58
CA SER A 91 1.22 20.36 -0.52
C SER A 91 -0.13 20.89 -0.97
N LEU A 92 -1.22 20.31 -0.47
CA LEU A 92 -2.60 20.67 -0.83
C LEU A 92 -3.19 21.55 0.28
N PRO A 93 -3.15 22.90 0.15
CA PRO A 93 -3.83 23.78 1.09
C PRO A 93 -5.35 23.65 0.91
N GLY A 94 -6.07 23.32 1.99
CA GLY A 94 -7.48 22.92 1.99
C GLY A 94 -8.51 24.02 1.67
N GLU A 95 -8.24 24.86 0.67
CA GLU A 95 -9.06 26.03 0.33
C GLU A 95 -10.33 25.70 -0.46
N SER A 96 -10.41 24.51 -1.07
CA SER A 96 -11.64 24.00 -1.70
C SER A 96 -12.00 22.61 -1.20
N GLU A 97 -13.27 22.24 -1.25
CA GLU A 97 -13.76 20.96 -0.71
C GLU A 97 -13.12 19.74 -1.40
N VAL A 98 -12.86 19.84 -2.71
CA VAL A 98 -12.14 18.81 -3.47
C VAL A 98 -10.70 18.67 -2.98
N VAL A 99 -10.06 19.79 -2.67
CA VAL A 99 -8.69 19.80 -2.16
C VAL A 99 -8.65 19.29 -0.72
N ALA A 100 -9.62 19.65 0.13
CA ALA A 100 -9.78 19.12 1.47
C ALA A 100 -10.00 17.61 1.46
N TYR A 101 -10.82 17.10 0.53
CA TYR A 101 -11.03 15.67 0.32
C TYR A 101 -9.73 14.96 -0.09
N ALA A 102 -9.03 15.47 -1.11
CA ALA A 102 -7.77 14.89 -1.57
C ALA A 102 -6.70 14.88 -0.46
N THR A 103 -6.61 15.97 0.30
CA THR A 103 -5.73 16.09 1.47
C THR A 103 -6.05 15.02 2.51
N ALA A 104 -7.33 14.87 2.88
CA ALA A 104 -7.78 13.89 3.84
C ALA A 104 -7.57 12.44 3.36
N PHE A 105 -7.77 12.19 2.06
CA PHE A 105 -7.48 10.90 1.43
C PHE A 105 -6.00 10.54 1.54
N PHE A 106 -5.11 11.45 1.14
CA PHE A 106 -3.66 11.22 1.21
C PHE A 106 -3.15 11.09 2.64
N MET A 107 -3.72 11.84 3.59
CA MET A 107 -3.43 11.66 5.02
C MET A 107 -3.85 10.27 5.50
N GLY A 108 -5.07 9.82 5.17
CA GLY A 108 -5.55 8.49 5.57
C GLY A 108 -4.70 7.36 4.97
N PHE A 109 -4.29 7.51 3.72
CA PHE A 109 -3.36 6.59 3.06
C PHE A 109 -1.99 6.58 3.75
N ALA A 110 -1.43 7.75 4.08
CA ALA A 110 -0.16 7.84 4.79
C ALA A 110 -0.23 7.22 6.20
N PHE A 111 -1.33 7.41 6.93
CA PHE A 111 -1.56 6.78 8.23
C PHE A 111 -1.59 5.24 8.13
N TYR A 112 -2.19 4.69 7.06
CA TYR A 112 -2.15 3.26 6.80
C TYR A 112 -0.71 2.75 6.52
N LEU A 113 0.05 3.52 5.75
CA LEU A 113 1.43 3.17 5.40
C LEU A 113 2.41 3.27 6.57
N GLY A 114 2.24 4.24 7.47
CA GLY A 114 3.19 4.56 8.52
C GLY A 114 3.62 3.35 9.37
N PRO A 115 2.67 2.60 9.98
CA PRO A 115 2.98 1.39 10.73
C PRO A 115 3.68 0.31 9.90
N ILE A 116 3.34 0.17 8.62
CA ILE A 116 3.92 -0.82 7.72
C ILE A 116 5.40 -0.51 7.46
N VAL A 117 5.69 0.75 7.11
CA VAL A 117 7.08 1.23 6.90
C VAL A 117 7.89 1.06 8.18
N LEU A 118 7.31 1.38 9.34
CA LEU A 118 7.96 1.22 10.64
C LEU A 118 8.32 -0.25 10.92
N VAL A 119 7.37 -1.17 10.72
CA VAL A 119 7.61 -2.61 10.90
C VAL A 119 8.71 -3.09 9.95
N MET A 120 8.66 -2.72 8.67
CA MET A 120 9.70 -3.10 7.70
C MET A 120 11.07 -2.55 8.08
N ALA A 121 11.15 -1.31 8.57
CA ALA A 121 12.39 -0.70 9.03
C ALA A 121 12.97 -1.42 10.26
N ILE A 122 12.11 -1.77 11.23
CA ILE A 122 12.52 -2.56 12.41
C ILE A 122 13.04 -3.93 11.97
N VAL A 123 12.30 -4.65 11.12
CA VAL A 123 12.72 -5.97 10.62
C VAL A 123 14.06 -5.88 9.88
N TYR A 124 14.24 -4.86 9.05
CA TYR A 124 15.51 -4.61 8.37
C TYR A 124 16.66 -4.39 9.37
N PHE A 125 16.44 -3.53 10.38
CA PHE A 125 17.47 -3.22 11.38
C PHE A 125 17.84 -4.44 12.22
N VAL A 126 16.85 -5.20 12.70
CA VAL A 126 17.05 -6.42 13.47
C VAL A 126 17.82 -7.46 12.65
N LYS A 127 17.41 -7.70 11.39
CA LYS A 127 18.12 -8.63 10.51
C LYS A 127 19.57 -8.22 10.28
N LYS A 128 19.80 -6.94 9.95
CA LYS A 128 21.13 -6.45 9.57
C LYS A 128 22.10 -6.37 10.74
N TYR A 129 21.64 -5.92 11.91
CA TYR A 129 22.54 -5.57 13.01
C TYR A 129 22.49 -6.54 14.20
N ILE A 130 21.40 -7.31 14.37
CA ILE A 130 21.24 -8.23 15.51
C ILE A 130 21.42 -9.69 15.08
N LEU A 131 20.75 -10.10 14.00
CA LEU A 131 20.72 -11.51 13.58
C LEU A 131 21.82 -11.89 12.59
N SER A 132 22.45 -10.92 11.92
CA SER A 132 23.58 -11.18 11.01
C SER A 132 24.92 -11.36 11.74
N LYS A 133 24.90 -11.85 12.99
CA LYS A 133 26.08 -12.24 13.76
C LYS A 133 26.37 -13.73 13.60
#